data_AF-A0A847ZA33-F1
#
_entry.id   AF-A0A847ZA33-F1
#
_cell.length_a   1.000
_cell.length_b   1.000
_cell.length_c   1.000
_cell.angle_alpha   90.00
_cell.angle_beta   90.00
_cell.angle_gamma   90.00
#
_symmetry.space_group_name_H-M   'P 1'
#
loop_
_entity.id
_entity.type
_entity.pdbx_description
1 polymer ?
#
loop_
_entity_poly.entity_id
_entity_poly.type
_entity_poly.pdbx_seq_one_letter_code
_entity_poly.pdbx_strand_id
1 'polypeptide(L)'
;DLDKEAIYNRCGMIGERTRREIGIQTIRAGDIVGEHTVIFGGIGERLEIIHRAQSRDNFAKGAIRAAQWIVKQKNGLYDMQDVLGLRDSR
;
A
#
# COMPACT_ATOMS: atom_id res chain seq x y z
N ASP A 1 13.05 3.38 8.11
CA ASP A 1 13.29 4.53 7.21
C ASP A 1 13.53 3.96 5.83
N LEU A 2 12.69 4.28 4.84
CA LEU A 2 12.78 3.67 3.52
C LEU A 2 14.09 4.03 2.81
N ASP A 3 14.60 5.25 3.05
CA ASP A 3 15.85 5.71 2.44
C ASP A 3 17.07 4.86 2.87
N LYS A 4 16.95 4.14 4.00
CA LYS A 4 18.01 3.30 4.55
C LYS A 4 17.81 1.82 4.26
N GLU A 5 16.55 1.37 4.23
CA GLU A 5 16.22 -0.05 4.27
C GLU A 5 15.61 -0.58 2.96
N ALA A 6 15.17 0.29 2.04
CA ALA A 6 14.55 -0.14 0.80
C ALA A 6 15.58 -0.66 -0.21
N ILE A 7 15.38 -1.88 -0.72
CA ILE A 7 16.20 -2.48 -1.77
C ILE A 7 15.36 -2.64 -3.04
N TYR A 8 15.68 -1.84 -4.05
CA TYR A 8 14.93 -1.77 -5.32
C TYR A 8 15.40 -2.77 -6.38
N ASN A 9 16.58 -3.37 -6.20
CA ASN A 9 17.12 -4.35 -7.13
C ASN A 9 18.02 -5.36 -6.39
N ARG A 10 17.93 -6.63 -6.80
CA ARG A 10 18.76 -7.74 -6.32
C ARG A 10 19.20 -8.55 -7.54
N CYS A 11 20.30 -8.16 -8.17
CA CYS A 11 20.81 -8.77 -9.40
C CYS A 11 22.31 -9.11 -9.28
N GLY A 12 22.71 -10.31 -9.70
CA GLY A 12 24.09 -10.81 -9.60
C GLY A 12 24.43 -11.43 -8.24
N MET A 13 25.71 -11.38 -7.86
CA MET A 13 26.22 -11.94 -6.59
C MET A 13 26.10 -10.94 -5.44
N ILE A 14 24.95 -10.93 -4.78
CA ILE A 14 24.56 -9.91 -3.78
C ILE A 14 24.57 -10.39 -2.33
N GLY A 15 24.78 -11.69 -2.08
CA GLY A 15 24.77 -12.27 -0.74
C GLY A 15 23.38 -12.45 -0.12
N GLU A 16 23.37 -12.77 1.17
CA GLU A 16 22.15 -13.01 1.97
C GLU A 16 21.33 -11.73 2.16
N ARG A 17 20.01 -11.87 2.35
CA ARG A 17 19.12 -10.75 2.69
C ARG A 17 19.25 -10.43 4.17
N THR A 18 19.53 -9.18 4.53
CA THR A 18 19.56 -8.79 5.94
C THR A 18 18.15 -8.70 6.54
N ARG A 19 18.06 -8.69 7.87
CA ARG A 19 16.77 -8.65 8.59
C ARG A 19 15.98 -7.36 8.38
N ARG A 20 16.64 -6.26 8.02
CA ARG A 20 16.00 -4.93 7.95
C ARG A 20 15.56 -4.54 6.56
N GLU A 21 16.16 -5.13 5.52
CA GLU A 21 15.86 -4.83 4.13
C GLU A 21 14.39 -5.00 3.79
N ILE A 22 13.81 -4.03 3.09
CA ILE A 22 12.48 -4.11 2.50
C ILE A 22 12.66 -4.21 0.99
N GLY A 23 12.40 -5.39 0.42
CA GLY A 23 12.49 -5.60 -1.02
C GLY A 23 11.33 -4.90 -1.74
N ILE A 24 11.65 -4.02 -2.68
CA ILE A 24 10.67 -3.33 -3.53
C ILE A 24 10.80 -3.88 -4.93
N GLN A 25 9.73 -4.51 -5.43
CA GLN A 25 9.68 -5.08 -6.77
C GLN A 25 8.54 -4.43 -7.56
N THR A 26 8.85 -4.04 -8.79
CA THR A 26 7.96 -3.24 -9.63
C THR A 26 7.76 -3.94 -10.96
N ILE A 27 6.52 -4.30 -11.26
CA ILE A 27 6.15 -4.95 -12.53
C ILE A 27 5.43 -3.93 -13.42
N ARG A 28 5.70 -4.01 -14.72
CA ARG A 28 4.98 -3.29 -15.78
C ARG A 28 4.53 -4.31 -16.80
N ALA A 29 3.24 -4.50 -16.95
CA ALA A 29 2.68 -5.47 -17.88
C ALA A 29 1.29 -5.05 -18.34
N GLY A 30 1.09 -5.05 -19.67
CA GLY A 30 -0.21 -4.91 -20.31
C GLY A 30 -1.05 -3.74 -19.80
N ASP A 31 -2.31 -4.05 -19.51
CA ASP A 31 -3.38 -3.15 -19.10
C ASP A 31 -3.66 -3.19 -17.59
N ILE A 32 -2.72 -3.71 -16.78
CA ILE A 32 -2.86 -3.77 -15.33
C ILE A 32 -3.03 -2.36 -14.76
N VAL A 33 -4.21 -2.07 -14.22
CA VAL A 33 -4.53 -0.76 -13.62
C VAL A 33 -3.68 -0.50 -12.38
N GLY A 34 -3.47 -1.53 -11.56
CA GLY A 34 -2.59 -1.49 -10.39
C GLY A 34 -2.78 -2.69 -9.47
N GLU A 35 -1.67 -3.35 -9.13
CA GLU A 35 -1.60 -4.40 -8.13
C GLU A 35 -0.49 -4.07 -7.14
N HIS A 36 -0.79 -4.23 -5.85
CA HIS A 36 0.19 -4.09 -4.77
C HIS A 36 0.08 -5.30 -3.86
N THR A 37 1.22 -5.95 -3.62
CA THR A 37 1.32 -7.10 -2.74
C THR A 37 2.37 -6.83 -1.69
N VAL A 38 1.99 -6.96 -0.42
CA VAL A 38 2.91 -6.96 0.71
C VAL A 38 3.04 -8.39 1.20
N ILE A 39 4.27 -8.88 1.28
CA ILE A 39 4.58 -10.25 1.65
C ILE A 39 5.33 -10.26 2.99
N PHE A 40 4.80 -11.00 3.95
CA PHE A 40 5.48 -11.33 5.20
C PHE A 40 5.84 -12.82 5.17
N GLY A 41 7.11 -13.12 4.89
CA GLY A 41 7.63 -14.49 4.84
C GLY A 41 8.27 -14.91 6.16
N GLY A 42 7.78 -16.00 6.75
CA GLY A 42 8.38 -16.69 7.88
C GLY A 42 8.94 -18.06 7.48
N ILE A 43 9.55 -18.75 8.43
CA ILE A 43 9.96 -20.14 8.22
C ILE A 43 8.70 -21.01 8.21
N GLY A 44 8.40 -21.66 7.09
CA GLY A 44 7.26 -22.57 6.97
C GLY A 44 5.92 -21.91 6.63
N GLU A 45 5.84 -20.57 6.60
CA GLU A 45 4.60 -19.86 6.29
C GLU A 45 4.82 -18.51 5.60
N ARG A 46 3.74 -17.98 5.02
CA ARG A 46 3.73 -16.67 4.39
C ARG A 46 2.35 -16.04 4.51
N LEU A 47 2.32 -14.78 4.95
CA LEU A 47 1.14 -13.93 4.93
C LEU A 47 1.26 -12.92 3.79
N GLU A 48 0.21 -12.79 2.98
CA GLU A 48 0.16 -11.84 1.87
C GLU A 48 -1.04 -10.91 2.02
N ILE A 49 -0.81 -9.61 1.85
CA ILE A 49 -1.86 -8.60 1.72
C ILE A 49 -1.81 -8.08 0.29
N ILE A 50 -2.89 -8.33 -0.46
CA ILE A 50 -2.95 -8.04 -1.89
C ILE A 50 -4.09 -7.05 -2.17
N HIS A 51 -3.79 -5.95 -2.84
CA HIS A 51 -4.78 -5.03 -3.38
C HIS A 51 -4.69 -4.99 -4.91
N ARG A 52 -5.77 -5.41 -5.58
CA ARG A 52 -5.91 -5.41 -7.05
C ARG A 52 -7.01 -4.45 -7.47
N ALA A 53 -6.66 -3.43 -8.24
CA ALA A 53 -7.65 -2.54 -8.85
C ALA A 53 -8.09 -3.11 -10.20
N GLN A 54 -9.39 -3.40 -10.34
CA GLN A 54 -9.99 -3.79 -11.63
C GLN A 54 -10.26 -2.57 -12.54
N SER A 55 -10.52 -1.40 -11.95
CA SER A 55 -10.70 -0.15 -12.66
C SER A 55 -10.30 1.05 -11.80
N ARG A 56 -10.16 2.22 -12.43
CA ARG A 56 -9.90 3.49 -11.72
C ARG A 56 -11.13 4.05 -11.01
N ASP A 57 -12.31 3.49 -11.25
CA ASP A 57 -13.56 3.95 -10.63
C ASP A 57 -13.54 3.81 -9.11
N ASN A 58 -12.75 2.86 -8.58
CA ASN A 58 -12.58 2.68 -7.14
C ASN A 58 -12.09 3.97 -6.47
N PHE A 59 -11.17 4.69 -7.10
CA PHE A 59 -10.65 5.96 -6.58
C PHE A 59 -11.68 7.08 -6.71
N ALA A 60 -12.40 7.14 -7.84
CA ALA A 60 -13.46 8.13 -8.05
C ALA A 60 -14.61 7.96 -7.04
N LYS A 61 -15.04 6.72 -6.78
CA LYS A 61 -16.01 6.38 -5.73
C LYS A 61 -15.51 6.77 -4.35
N GLY A 62 -14.22 6.55 -4.06
CA GLY A 62 -13.57 7.00 -2.82
C GLY A 62 -13.63 8.52 -2.64
N ALA A 63 -13.34 9.29 -3.69
CA ALA A 63 -13.41 10.74 -3.67
C ALA A 63 -14.85 11.25 -3.45
N ILE A 64 -15.85 10.65 -4.12
CA ILE A 64 -17.27 10.98 -3.92
C ILE A 64 -17.69 10.68 -2.48
N ARG A 65 -17.29 9.52 -1.93
CA ARG A 65 -17.54 9.17 -0.52
C ARG A 65 -16.91 10.19 0.44
N ALA A 66 -15.67 10.61 0.20
CA ALA A 66 -15.01 11.63 1.00
C ALA A 66 -15.74 12.98 0.92
N ALA A 67 -16.20 13.39 -0.27
CA ALA A 67 -16.99 14.61 -0.46
C ALA A 67 -18.33 14.57 0.28
N GLN A 68 -19.00 13.42 0.32
CA GLN A 68 -20.24 13.24 1.11
C GLN A 68 -19.99 13.21 2.61
N TRP A 69 -18.81 12.74 3.04
CA TRP A 69 -18.43 12.67 4.44
C TRP A 69 -18.03 14.03 5.01
N ILE A 70 -17.27 14.83 4.25
CA ILE A 70 -16.65 16.07 4.71
C ILE A 70 -17.68 17.17 5.05
N VAL A 71 -18.82 17.21 4.37
CA VAL A 71 -19.87 18.22 4.61
C VAL A 71 -20.49 18.15 6.01
N LYS A 72 -20.22 17.08 6.76
CA LYS A 72 -20.68 16.88 8.15
C LYS A 72 -19.57 17.15 9.19
N GLN A 73 -18.36 17.46 8.76
CA GLN A 73 -17.20 17.61 9.63
C GLN A 73 -16.92 19.07 9.96
N LYS A 74 -16.16 19.30 11.03
CA LYS A 74 -15.62 20.62 11.35
C LYS A 74 -14.47 20.96 10.39
N ASN A 75 -14.02 22.22 10.39
CA ASN A 75 -12.84 22.61 9.63
C ASN A 75 -11.60 21.87 10.16
N GLY A 76 -10.82 21.29 9.24
CA GLY A 76 -9.63 20.52 9.55
C GLY A 76 -9.01 19.91 8.30
N LEU A 77 -7.83 19.32 8.45
CA LEU A 77 -7.21 18.50 7.42
C LEU A 77 -7.48 17.03 7.73
N TYR A 78 -8.10 16.34 6.77
CA TYR A 78 -8.53 14.95 6.90
C TYR A 78 -7.93 14.09 5.80
N ASP A 79 -7.81 12.80 6.07
CA ASP A 79 -7.39 11.78 5.12
C ASP A 79 -8.43 10.65 4.98
N MET A 80 -8.13 9.63 4.16
CA MET A 80 -9.04 8.50 3.98
C MET A 80 -9.18 7.60 5.21
N GLN A 81 -8.24 7.64 6.17
CA GLN A 81 -8.38 6.92 7.44
C GLN A 81 -9.52 7.54 8.25
N ASP A 82 -9.68 8.87 8.22
CA ASP A 82 -10.81 9.55 8.85
C ASP A 82 -12.14 9.17 8.17
N VAL A 83 -12.17 9.23 6.83
CA VAL A 83 -13.37 8.90 6.02
C VAL A 83 -13.82 7.44 6.23
N LEU A 84 -12.87 6.53 6.44
CA LEU A 84 -13.12 5.10 6.63
C LEU A 84 -13.28 4.71 8.11
N GLY A 85 -13.03 5.61 9.05
CA GLY A 85 -13.07 5.31 10.49
C GLY A 85 -11.98 4.35 10.95
N LEU A 86 -10.79 4.43 10.34
CA LEU A 86 -9.64 3.54 10.60
C LEU A 86 -8.60 4.15 11.53
N ARG A 87 -8.83 5.36 12.04
CA ARG A 87 -8.01 5.87 13.14
C ARG A 87 -8.38 5.13 14.41
N ASP A 88 -7.41 4.45 15.00
CA ASP A 88 -7.52 3.88 16.33
C ASP A 88 -7.98 4.99 17.30
N SER A 89 -9.04 4.71 18.06
CA SER A 89 -9.49 5.55 19.19
C SER A 89 -8.60 5.33 20.41
N ARG A 90 -7.27 5.50 20.25
CA ARG A 90 -6.32 5.52 21.36
C ARG A 90 -6.23 6.92 21.96
#